data_AF-A0A2Z4IWI7-F1
#
_entry.id   AF-A0A2Z4IWI7-F1
#
_cell.length_a   1.000
_cell.length_b   1.000
_cell.length_c   1.000
_cell.angle_alpha   90.00
_cell.angle_beta   90.00
_cell.angle_gamma   90.00
#
_symmetry.space_group_name_H-M   'P 1'
#
loop_
_entity.id
_entity.type
_entity.pdbx_description
1 polymer ?
#
loop_
_entity_poly.entity_id
_entity_poly.type
_entity_poly.pdbx_seq_one_letter_code
_entity_poly.pdbx_strand_id
1 'polypeptide(L)'
;MRLRVEFTTEPFDLDEAPAHAVVAREVVEGAELDAVDVGPFGNTAEGGADAVLSAVDALLRRTLQAGATRVSLQVNVIADGER
;
A
#
# COMPACT_ATOMS: atom_id res chain seq x y z
N MET A 1 -8.20 -5.56 -16.16
CA MET A 1 -8.38 -6.11 -14.80
C MET A 1 -7.96 -5.04 -13.82
N ARG A 2 -8.86 -4.66 -12.92
CA ARG A 2 -8.52 -3.77 -11.81
C ARG A 2 -8.28 -4.57 -10.54
N LEU A 3 -7.37 -4.07 -9.74
CA LEU A 3 -7.00 -4.65 -8.46
C LEU A 3 -7.23 -3.64 -7.35
N ARG A 4 -7.61 -4.15 -6.18
CA ARG A 4 -7.51 -3.45 -4.90
C ARG A 4 -6.45 -4.14 -4.08
N VAL A 5 -5.56 -3.37 -3.46
CA VAL A 5 -4.67 -3.83 -2.40
C VAL A 5 -5.08 -3.19 -1.08
N GLU A 6 -5.13 -4.00 -0.04
CA GLU A 6 -5.25 -3.58 1.35
C GLU A 6 -3.99 -4.03 2.08
N PHE A 7 -3.34 -3.15 2.85
CA PHE A 7 -2.11 -3.52 3.53
C PHE A 7 -1.86 -2.77 4.85
N THR A 8 -1.05 -3.40 5.69
CA THR A 8 -0.45 -2.81 6.89
C THR A 8 1.04 -3.12 6.94
N THR A 9 1.77 -2.24 7.61
CA THR A 9 3.19 -2.43 7.93
C THR A 9 3.35 -2.34 9.45
N GLU A 10 4.37 -2.95 10.02
CA GLU A 10 4.58 -3.00 11.47
C GLU A 10 6.08 -2.97 11.80
N PRO A 11 6.47 -2.52 13.02
CA PRO A 11 5.63 -2.25 14.19
C PRO A 11 5.06 -0.83 14.30
N PHE A 12 3.89 -0.70 14.95
CA PHE A 12 3.28 0.57 15.35
C PHE A 12 3.15 0.61 16.88
N ASP A 13 4.25 0.88 17.57
CA ASP A 13 4.34 1.03 19.03
C ASP A 13 4.84 2.41 19.45
N LEU A 14 4.71 3.39 18.54
CA LEU A 14 5.30 4.73 18.66
C LEU A 14 4.24 5.82 18.68
N ASP A 15 4.60 6.94 19.31
CA ASP A 15 3.79 8.17 19.34
C ASP A 15 3.75 8.89 17.98
N GLU A 16 4.74 8.60 17.11
CA GLU A 16 4.88 9.15 15.76
C GLU A 16 4.80 8.05 14.69
N ALA A 17 4.46 8.43 13.46
CA ALA A 17 4.43 7.48 12.35
C ALA A 17 5.84 6.89 12.11
N PRO A 18 6.00 5.55 12.12
CA PRO A 18 7.30 4.94 11.91
C PRO A 18 7.78 5.15 10.46
N ALA A 19 9.09 5.15 10.25
CA ALA A 19 9.70 5.42 8.94
C ALA A 19 9.14 4.50 7.83
N HIS A 20 8.92 3.23 8.13
CA HIS A 20 8.35 2.29 7.16
C HIS A 20 6.90 2.63 6.76
N ALA A 21 6.11 3.24 7.66
CA ALA A 21 4.75 3.68 7.34
C ALA A 21 4.76 4.92 6.45
N VAL A 22 5.66 5.86 6.71
CA VAL A 22 5.88 7.03 5.86
C VAL A 22 6.30 6.59 4.45
N VAL A 23 7.26 5.67 4.35
CA VAL A 23 7.70 5.11 3.07
C VAL A 23 6.57 4.36 2.34
N ALA A 24 5.74 3.60 3.07
CA ALA A 24 4.61 2.91 2.47
C ALA A 24 3.63 3.90 1.83
N ARG A 25 3.33 4.99 2.56
CA ARG A 25 2.49 6.10 2.07
C ARG A 25 3.08 6.75 0.82
N GLU A 26 4.37 7.09 0.83
CA GLU A 26 5.05 7.69 -0.33
C GLU A 26 5.00 6.79 -1.57
N VAL A 27 5.12 5.46 -1.39
CA VAL A 27 5.03 4.51 -2.50
C VAL A 27 3.65 4.53 -3.15
N VAL A 28 2.58 4.50 -2.36
CA VAL A 28 1.22 4.44 -2.92
C VAL A 28 0.74 5.81 -3.43
N GLU A 29 1.07 6.90 -2.74
CA GLU A 29 0.73 8.27 -3.19
C GLU A 29 1.53 8.67 -4.45
N GLY A 30 2.73 8.12 -4.64
CA GLY A 30 3.58 8.38 -5.80
C GLY A 30 3.34 7.48 -7.01
N ALA A 31 2.44 6.49 -6.89
CA ALA A 31 2.14 5.55 -7.97
C ALA A 31 0.96 6.05 -8.84
N GLU A 32 0.91 5.58 -10.09
CA GLU A 32 -0.20 5.85 -11.02
C GLU A 32 -1.43 4.99 -10.67
N LEU A 33 -2.01 5.24 -9.50
CA LEU A 33 -3.17 4.52 -8.95
C LEU A 33 -4.45 5.36 -9.07
N ASP A 34 -5.59 4.69 -9.20
CA ASP A 34 -6.90 5.33 -9.37
C ASP A 34 -7.42 5.92 -8.05
N ALA A 35 -7.16 5.22 -6.95
CA ALA A 35 -7.59 5.61 -5.61
C ALA A 35 -6.59 5.15 -4.56
N VAL A 36 -6.32 6.01 -3.58
CA VAL A 36 -5.43 5.74 -2.45
C VAL A 36 -6.10 6.29 -1.20
N ASP A 37 -6.21 5.44 -0.17
CA ASP A 37 -6.70 5.80 1.15
C ASP A 37 -5.71 5.28 2.21
N VAL A 38 -5.14 6.19 2.99
CA VAL A 38 -4.09 5.91 3.99
C VAL A 38 -4.63 6.35 5.34
N GLY A 39 -4.83 5.39 6.24
CA GLY A 39 -5.42 5.65 7.54
C GLY A 39 -4.78 4.84 8.68
N PRO A 40 -5.14 5.16 9.94
CA PRO A 40 -4.55 4.53 11.13
C PRO A 40 -4.93 3.05 11.28
N PHE A 41 -5.98 2.59 10.61
CA PHE A 41 -6.48 1.20 10.70
C PHE A 41 -6.14 0.34 9.49
N GLY A 42 -5.46 0.89 8.49
CA GLY A 42 -5.15 0.20 7.25
C GLY A 42 -4.97 1.16 6.09
N ASN A 43 -4.37 0.66 5.03
CA ASN A 43 -4.15 1.39 3.79
C ASN A 43 -4.80 0.63 2.64
N THR A 44 -5.44 1.36 1.75
CA THR A 44 -6.11 0.81 0.57
C THR A 44 -5.62 1.53 -0.67
N ALA A 45 -5.40 0.79 -1.75
CA ALA A 45 -5.09 1.35 -3.05
C ALA A 45 -5.78 0.55 -4.16
N GLU A 46 -6.23 1.24 -5.20
CA GLU A 46 -6.86 0.64 -6.38
C GLU A 46 -6.22 1.12 -7.66
N GLY A 47 -6.22 0.28 -8.68
CA GLY A 47 -5.71 0.66 -9.99
C GLY A 47 -5.75 -0.48 -11.00
N GLY A 48 -5.17 -0.21 -12.17
CA GLY A 48 -4.84 -1.25 -13.14
C GLY A 48 -3.88 -2.28 -12.56
N ALA A 49 -4.00 -3.53 -13.01
CA ALA A 49 -3.22 -4.64 -12.45
C ALA A 49 -1.70 -4.38 -12.42
N ASP A 50 -1.12 -3.89 -13.52
CA ASP A 50 0.32 -3.64 -13.60
C ASP A 50 0.78 -2.53 -12.64
N ALA A 51 -0.01 -1.46 -12.49
CA ALA A 51 0.27 -0.36 -11.57
C ALA A 51 0.21 -0.84 -10.11
N VAL A 52 -0.84 -1.59 -9.74
CA VAL A 52 -1.01 -2.12 -8.38
C VAL A 52 0.10 -3.11 -8.04
N LEU A 53 0.43 -4.05 -8.93
CA LEU A 53 1.48 -5.03 -8.69
C LEU A 53 2.88 -4.38 -8.60
N SER A 54 3.13 -3.34 -9.40
CA SER A 54 4.36 -2.55 -9.30
C SER A 54 4.45 -1.79 -7.97
N ALA A 55 3.34 -1.19 -7.51
CA ALA A 55 3.27 -0.55 -6.20
C ALA A 55 3.50 -1.56 -5.06
N VAL A 56 2.94 -2.77 -5.15
CA VAL A 56 3.16 -3.85 -4.17
C VAL A 56 4.63 -4.28 -4.10
N ASP A 57 5.31 -4.48 -5.24
CA ASP A 57 6.75 -4.81 -5.24
C ASP A 57 7.59 -3.71 -4.57
N ALA A 58 7.36 -2.44 -4.95
CA ALA A 58 8.06 -1.31 -4.37
C ALA A 58 7.77 -1.17 -2.86
N LEU A 59 6.52 -1.34 -2.45
CA LEU A 59 6.07 -1.27 -1.07
C LEU A 59 6.78 -2.34 -0.23
N LEU A 60 6.74 -3.60 -0.64
CA LEU A 60 7.39 -4.69 0.10
C LEU A 60 8.89 -4.44 0.25
N ARG A 61 9.60 -4.07 -0.82
CA ARG A 61 11.04 -3.85 -0.77
C ARG A 61 11.41 -2.66 0.10
N ARG A 62 10.77 -1.51 -0.12
CA ARG A 62 11.16 -0.25 0.51
C ARG A 62 10.76 -0.19 1.97
N THR A 63 9.59 -0.71 2.33
CA THR A 63 9.14 -0.69 3.73
C THR A 63 9.98 -1.60 4.62
N LEU A 64 10.35 -2.80 4.13
CA LEU A 64 11.29 -3.69 4.82
C LEU A 64 12.68 -3.05 4.98
N GLN A 65 13.18 -2.37 3.95
CA GLN A 65 14.44 -1.60 4.05
C GLN A 65 14.34 -0.43 5.04
N ALA A 66 13.17 0.17 5.16
CA ALA A 66 12.87 1.26 6.10
C ALA A 66 12.54 0.77 7.53
N GLY A 67 12.72 -0.53 7.81
CA GLY A 67 12.60 -1.08 9.16
C GLY A 67 11.25 -1.70 9.49
N ALA A 68 10.36 -1.93 8.51
CA ALA A 68 9.23 -2.82 8.74
C ALA A 68 9.75 -4.23 9.04
N THR A 69 9.22 -4.86 10.08
CA THR A 69 9.52 -6.25 10.42
C THR A 69 8.41 -7.20 9.97
N ARG A 70 7.23 -6.65 9.66
CA ARG A 70 6.09 -7.37 9.10
C ARG A 70 5.32 -6.48 8.12
N VAL A 71 4.89 -7.08 7.03
CA VAL A 71 3.94 -6.50 6.08
C VAL A 71 2.83 -7.51 5.87
N SER A 72 1.57 -7.10 6.08
CA SER A 72 0.39 -7.91 5.77
C SER A 72 -0.34 -7.26 4.61
N LEU A 73 -0.75 -8.03 3.62
CA LEU A 73 -1.50 -7.51 2.48
C LEU A 73 -2.50 -8.51 1.93
N GLN A 74 -3.56 -7.98 1.31
CA GLN A 74 -4.52 -8.70 0.50
C GLN A 74 -4.61 -8.02 -0.86
N VAL A 75 -4.67 -8.81 -1.93
CA VAL A 75 -4.94 -8.32 -3.29
C VAL A 75 -6.24 -8.95 -3.78
N ASN A 76 -7.17 -8.10 -4.19
CA ASN A 76 -8.48 -8.51 -4.69
C ASN A 76 -8.64 -8.05 -6.15
N VAL A 77 -9.22 -8.90 -6.99
CA VAL A 77 -9.73 -8.46 -8.29
C VAL A 77 -11.04 -7.72 -8.05
N ILE A 78 -11.16 -6.51 -8.59
CA ILE A 78 -12.37 -5.68 -8.48
C ILE A 78 -12.97 -5.42 -9.87
N ALA A 79 -14.27 -5.15 -9.91
CA ALA A 79 -14.94 -4.76 -11.15
C ALA A 79 -14.37 -3.44 -11.69
N ASP A 80 -14.35 -3.31 -13.02
CA ASP A 80 -14.16 -2.01 -13.66
C ASP A 80 -15.38 -1.16 -13.28
N GLY A 81 -15.18 -0.09 -12.51
CA GLY A 81 -16.28 0.76 -12.05
C GLY A 81 -17.10 1.23 -13.25
N GLU A 82 -18.44 1.17 -13.15
CA GLU A 82 -19.31 1.78 -14.15
C GLU A 82 -18.94 3.27 -14.23
N ARG A 83 -18.54 3.69 -15.43
CA ARG A 83 -18.02 5.04 -15.72
C ARG A 83 -19.15 6.06 -15.73
#